data_AF-A0A850DF67-F1
#
_entry.id   AF-A0A850DF67-F1
#
_cell.length_a   1.000
_cell.length_b   1.000
_cell.length_c   1.000
_cell.angle_alpha   90.00
_cell.angle_beta   90.00
_cell.angle_gamma   90.00
#
_symmetry.space_group_name_H-M   'P 1'
#
loop_
_entity.id
_entity.type
_entity.pdbx_description
1 polymer ?
#
loop_
_entity_poly.entity_id
_entity_poly.type
_entity_poly.pdbx_seq_one_letter_code
_entity_poly.pdbx_strand_id
1 'polypeptide(L)'
;MGSDKLLTRIGALLRQAEGTDNEHEAEAFLAAAQRLATQSSIDLAVARSHAADRERRPAPARRVIRVGEHGKRGLRTYVQLFLAIAHANDVRCDVASNSTQVYAYGFDTDLDTCEALYGSLLVQMV
;
A
#
# COMPACT_ATOMS: atom_id res chain seq x y z
N MET A 1 -13.36 -9.50 -7.65
CA MET A 1 -14.45 -8.52 -7.45
C MET A 1 -15.45 -8.91 -6.36
N GLY A 2 -15.81 -10.19 -6.16
CA GLY A 2 -16.73 -10.59 -5.09
C GLY A 2 -16.13 -10.52 -3.67
N SER A 3 -14.87 -10.94 -3.51
CA SER A 3 -14.13 -10.93 -2.23
C SER A 3 -13.92 -9.51 -1.66
N ASP A 4 -13.55 -8.55 -2.50
CA ASP A 4 -13.36 -7.14 -2.10
C ASP A 4 -14.65 -6.50 -1.56
N LYS A 5 -15.79 -6.81 -2.17
CA LYS A 5 -17.11 -6.36 -1.67
C LYS A 5 -17.44 -6.98 -0.31
N LEU A 6 -17.08 -8.24 -0.09
CA LEU A 6 -17.28 -8.92 1.19
C LEU A 6 -16.38 -8.34 2.29
N LEU A 7 -15.10 -8.09 1.99
CA LEU A 7 -14.16 -7.44 2.91
C LEU A 7 -14.65 -6.04 3.32
N THR A 8 -15.11 -5.26 2.34
CA THR A 8 -15.70 -3.94 2.59
C THR A 8 -16.93 -4.02 3.50
N ARG A 9 -17.79 -5.02 3.30
CA ARG A 9 -19.01 -5.20 4.10
C ARG A 9 -18.72 -5.68 5.53
N ILE A 10 -17.81 -6.64 5.69
CA ILE A 10 -17.38 -7.12 7.02
C ILE A 10 -16.68 -5.97 7.77
N GLY A 11 -15.79 -5.24 7.11
CA GLY A 11 -15.14 -4.05 7.67
C GLY A 11 -16.14 -2.98 8.12
N ALA A 12 -17.19 -2.73 7.33
CA ALA A 12 -18.23 -1.78 7.71
C ALA A 12 -19.00 -2.19 8.98
N LEU A 13 -19.31 -3.49 9.14
CA LEU A 13 -19.96 -4.00 10.36
C LEU A 13 -19.07 -3.88 11.59
N LEU A 14 -17.77 -4.13 11.45
CA LEU A 14 -16.82 -4.00 12.56
C LEU A 14 -16.69 -2.54 13.01
N ARG A 15 -16.72 -1.58 12.09
CA ARG A 15 -16.75 -0.16 12.46
C ARG A 15 -18.03 0.24 13.18
N GLN A 16 -19.18 -0.29 12.77
CA GLN A 16 -20.44 -0.03 13.46
C GLN A 16 -20.41 -0.59 14.88
N ALA A 17 -19.79 -1.75 15.08
CA ALA A 17 -19.57 -2.32 16.40
C ALA A 17 -18.65 -1.47 17.28
N GLU A 18 -17.59 -0.90 16.70
CA GLU A 18 -16.58 -0.09 17.42
C GLU A 18 -17.04 1.36 17.66
N GLY A 19 -17.97 1.88 16.85
CA GLY A 19 -18.46 3.26 16.91
C GLY A 19 -19.80 3.48 17.62
N THR A 20 -20.44 2.42 18.14
CA THR A 20 -21.67 2.54 18.93
C THR A 20 -21.36 2.55 20.43
N ASP A 21 -22.07 3.40 21.18
CA ASP A 21 -21.96 3.48 22.64
C ASP A 21 -22.88 2.47 23.36
N ASN A 22 -23.70 1.72 22.61
CA ASN A 22 -24.61 0.71 23.15
C ASN A 22 -24.00 -0.70 23.03
N GLU A 23 -23.71 -1.32 24.17
CA GLU A 23 -23.05 -2.64 24.26
C GLU A 23 -23.82 -3.74 23.51
N HIS A 24 -25.14 -3.76 23.58
CA HIS A 24 -25.96 -4.76 22.90
C HIS A 24 -25.93 -4.60 21.37
N GLU A 25 -25.85 -3.37 20.88
CA GLU A 25 -25.70 -3.11 19.44
C GLU A 25 -24.31 -3.50 18.96
N ALA A 26 -23.27 -3.18 19.74
CA ALA A 26 -21.90 -3.56 19.44
C ALA A 26 -21.76 -5.07 19.27
N GLU A 27 -22.30 -5.85 20.22
CA GLU A 27 -22.31 -7.32 20.14
C GLU A 27 -23.08 -7.83 18.92
N ALA A 28 -24.23 -7.25 18.60
CA ALA A 28 -25.03 -7.66 17.45
C ALA A 28 -24.28 -7.45 16.12
N PHE A 29 -23.62 -6.29 15.96
CA PHE A 29 -22.80 -5.99 14.78
C PHE A 29 -21.56 -6.88 14.69
N LEU A 30 -20.87 -7.12 15.81
CA LEU A 30 -19.72 -8.03 15.86
C LEU A 30 -20.13 -9.46 15.47
N ALA A 31 -21.22 -9.96 16.04
CA ALA A 31 -21.73 -11.29 15.74
C ALA A 31 -22.17 -11.42 14.26
N ALA A 32 -22.74 -10.36 13.68
CA ALA A 32 -23.06 -10.32 12.26
C ALA A 32 -21.80 -10.36 11.38
N ALA A 33 -20.77 -9.59 11.74
CA ALA A 33 -19.48 -9.59 11.03
C ALA A 33 -18.81 -10.96 11.08
N GLN A 34 -18.78 -11.60 12.27
CA GLN A 34 -18.23 -12.93 12.47
C GLN A 34 -18.96 -13.99 11.63
N ARG A 35 -20.31 -14.01 11.65
CA ARG A 35 -21.09 -14.95 10.82
C ARG A 35 -20.76 -14.81 9.34
N LEU A 36 -20.69 -13.58 8.84
CA LEU A 36 -20.39 -13.30 7.44
C LEU A 36 -18.95 -13.69 7.07
N ALA A 37 -17.98 -13.44 7.96
CA ALA A 37 -16.59 -13.83 7.81
C ALA A 37 -16.43 -15.35 7.74
N THR A 38 -17.05 -16.10 8.66
CA THR A 38 -17.03 -17.58 8.66
C THR A 38 -17.65 -18.16 7.40
N GLN A 39 -18.80 -17.64 6.95
CA GLN A 39 -19.47 -18.10 5.72
C GLN A 39 -18.64 -17.89 4.46
N SER A 40 -17.81 -16.85 4.45
CA SER A 40 -16.95 -16.51 3.32
C SER A 40 -15.50 -17.00 3.49
N SER A 41 -15.20 -17.71 4.58
CA SER A 41 -13.84 -18.16 4.93
C SER A 41 -12.80 -17.03 4.95
N ILE A 42 -13.22 -15.85 5.41
CA ILE A 42 -12.36 -14.66 5.54
C ILE A 42 -11.95 -14.49 7.00
N ASP A 43 -10.67 -14.25 7.24
CA ASP A 43 -10.18 -13.87 8.57
C ASP A 43 -10.64 -12.44 8.93
N LEU A 44 -11.16 -12.28 10.13
CA LEU A 44 -11.60 -10.99 10.66
C LEU A 44 -10.44 -9.97 10.71
N ALA A 45 -9.21 -10.41 10.96
CA ALA A 45 -8.02 -9.56 10.94
C ALA A 45 -7.73 -9.00 9.54
N VAL A 46 -7.96 -9.80 8.49
CA VAL A 46 -7.84 -9.37 7.09
C VAL A 46 -8.94 -8.35 6.75
N ALA A 47 -10.17 -8.58 7.20
CA ALA A 47 -11.25 -7.61 7.00
C ALA A 47 -11.00 -6.28 7.75
N ARG A 48 -10.45 -6.34 8.96
CA ARG A 48 -10.08 -5.15 9.75
C ARG A 48 -8.96 -4.34 9.10
N SER A 49 -7.86 -5.00 8.72
CA SER A 49 -6.75 -4.34 8.03
C SER A 49 -7.20 -3.68 6.73
N HIS A 50 -8.03 -4.37 5.94
CA HIS A 50 -8.59 -3.81 4.71
C HIS A 50 -9.47 -2.56 4.97
N ALA A 51 -10.27 -2.55 6.03
CA ALA A 51 -11.04 -1.38 6.42
C ALA A 51 -10.13 -0.21 6.85
N ALA A 52 -9.13 -0.49 7.69
CA ALA A 52 -8.19 0.50 8.19
C ALA A 52 -7.33 1.13 7.07
N ASP A 53 -6.90 0.35 6.09
CA ASP A 53 -6.13 0.86 4.95
C ASP A 53 -6.96 1.79 4.05
N ARG A 54 -8.27 1.54 3.89
CA ARG A 54 -9.19 2.43 3.17
C ARG A 54 -9.48 3.73 3.92
N GLU A 55 -9.46 3.71 5.24
CA GLU A 55 -9.68 4.91 6.07
C GLU A 55 -8.43 5.75 6.24
N ARG A 56 -7.25 5.16 6.00
CA ARG A 56 -5.98 5.87 6.13
C ARG A 56 -5.95 7.00 5.12
N ARG A 57 -6.00 8.23 5.62
CA ARG A 57 -5.93 9.42 4.78
C ARG A 57 -4.57 9.43 4.07
N PRO A 58 -4.52 9.56 2.74
CA PRO A 58 -3.26 9.62 2.02
C PRO A 58 -2.43 10.78 2.57
N ALA A 59 -1.25 10.47 3.09
CA ALA A 59 -0.30 11.44 3.58
C ALA A 59 0.89 11.52 2.60
N PRO A 60 1.41 12.73 2.31
CA PRO A 60 2.64 12.85 1.55
C PRO A 60 3.81 12.30 2.38
N ALA A 61 4.58 11.40 1.78
CA ALA A 61 5.74 10.78 2.38
C ALA A 61 6.99 10.95 1.50
N ARG A 62 8.15 10.67 2.11
CA ARG A 62 9.44 10.63 1.44
C ARG A 62 10.03 9.23 1.57
N ARG A 63 10.49 8.68 0.45
CA ARG A 63 11.21 7.39 0.42
C ARG A 63 12.62 7.56 -0.16
N VAL A 64 13.58 6.85 0.40
CA VAL A 64 14.94 6.75 -0.16
C VAL A 64 15.08 5.41 -0.86
N ILE A 65 15.19 5.44 -2.19
CA ILE A 65 15.41 4.24 -3.00
C ILE A 65 16.91 4.10 -3.27
N ARG A 66 17.50 3.02 -2.78
CA ARG A 66 18.90 2.70 -3.05
C ARG A 66 19.00 1.96 -4.37
N VAL A 67 19.68 2.56 -5.33
CA VAL A 67 19.86 2.01 -6.68
C VAL A 67 21.04 1.03 -6.71
N GLY A 68 22.12 1.36 -6.00
CA GLY A 68 23.29 0.49 -5.92
C GLY A 68 24.45 1.14 -5.19
N GLU A 69 25.53 0.37 -5.05
CA GLU A 69 26.77 0.83 -4.45
C GLU A 69 27.58 1.70 -5.41
N HIS A 70 28.39 2.60 -4.85
CA HIS A 70 29.25 3.47 -5.62
C HIS A 70 30.24 2.66 -6.47
N GLY A 71 30.41 3.03 -7.75
CA GLY A 71 31.34 2.36 -8.67
C GLY A 71 30.75 1.20 -9.47
N LYS A 72 29.50 0.79 -9.24
CA LYS A 72 28.82 -0.16 -10.14
C LYS A 72 28.54 0.45 -11.51
N ARG A 73 28.70 -0.34 -12.58
CA ARG A 73 28.43 0.09 -13.95
C ARG A 73 26.93 0.21 -14.17
N GLY A 74 26.49 1.23 -14.91
CA GLY A 74 25.08 1.37 -15.31
C GLY A 74 24.15 2.02 -14.29
N LEU A 75 24.65 2.57 -13.17
CA LEU A 75 23.83 3.26 -12.15
C LEU A 75 22.91 4.33 -12.74
N ARG A 76 23.37 5.08 -13.74
CA ARG A 76 22.56 6.08 -14.46
C ARG A 76 21.33 5.47 -15.13
N THR A 77 21.47 4.29 -15.75
CA THR A 77 20.37 3.60 -16.43
C THR A 77 19.33 3.14 -15.42
N TYR A 78 19.76 2.61 -14.27
CA TYR A 78 18.85 2.19 -13.21
C TYR A 78 18.13 3.37 -12.55
N VAL A 79 18.83 4.49 -12.33
CA VAL A 79 18.18 5.75 -11.91
C VAL A 79 17.16 6.21 -12.95
N GLN A 80 17.50 6.18 -14.24
CA GLN A 80 16.60 6.61 -15.31
C GLN A 80 15.35 5.73 -15.41
N LEU A 81 15.48 4.41 -15.18
CA LEU A 81 14.35 3.50 -15.07
C LEU A 81 13.40 3.95 -13.95
N PHE A 82 13.94 4.23 -12.76
CA PHE A 82 13.12 4.69 -11.63
C PHE A 82 12.43 6.03 -11.93
N LEU A 83 13.14 6.98 -12.56
CA LEU A 83 12.56 8.27 -12.95
C LEU A 83 11.40 8.13 -13.95
N ALA A 84 11.53 7.21 -14.92
CA ALA A 84 10.46 6.95 -15.88
C ALA A 84 9.21 6.37 -15.20
N ILE A 85 9.39 5.48 -14.24
CA ILE A 85 8.30 4.92 -13.42
C ILE A 85 7.66 6.01 -12.57
N ALA A 86 8.48 6.80 -11.86
CA ALA A 86 8.01 7.87 -10.99
C ALA A 86 7.19 8.92 -11.74
N HIS A 87 7.63 9.31 -12.93
CA HIS A 87 6.89 10.24 -13.80
C HIS A 87 5.51 9.70 -14.21
N ALA A 88 5.37 8.39 -14.42
CA ALA A 88 4.09 7.78 -14.77
C ALA A 88 3.12 7.63 -13.58
N ASN A 89 3.62 7.74 -12.34
CA ASN A 89 2.86 7.55 -11.10
C ASN A 89 2.79 8.85 -10.26
N ASP A 90 2.96 10.03 -10.88
CA ASP A 90 2.90 11.34 -10.21
C ASP A 90 3.86 11.53 -9.00
N VAL A 91 4.97 10.79 -8.97
CA VAL A 91 5.98 10.87 -7.91
C VAL A 91 7.11 11.82 -8.33
N ARG A 92 7.45 12.77 -7.45
CA ARG A 92 8.62 13.67 -7.66
C ARG A 92 9.89 13.02 -7.14
N CYS A 93 11.00 13.24 -7.81
CA CYS A 93 12.27 12.59 -7.48
C CYS A 93 13.45 13.54 -7.55
N ASP A 94 14.33 13.48 -6.55
CA ASP A 94 15.68 14.06 -6.58
C ASP A 94 16.71 12.93 -6.64
N VAL A 95 17.78 13.13 -7.43
CA VAL A 95 18.82 12.12 -7.61
C VAL A 95 20.09 12.58 -6.92
N ALA A 96 20.73 11.68 -6.16
CA ALA A 96 22.06 11.94 -5.62
C ALA A 96 23.09 12.12 -6.75
N SER A 97 24.03 13.06 -6.60
CA SER A 97 25.04 13.38 -7.63
C SER A 97 25.88 12.17 -8.08
N ASN A 98 26.03 11.17 -7.22
CA ASN A 98 26.74 9.93 -7.49
C ASN A 98 25.86 8.80 -8.06
N SER A 99 24.58 9.07 -8.35
CA SER A 99 23.58 8.12 -8.86
C SER A 99 23.40 6.85 -8.01
N THR A 100 23.76 6.89 -6.73
CA THR A 100 23.59 5.73 -5.82
C THR A 100 22.21 5.65 -5.19
N GLN A 101 21.52 6.79 -5.08
CA GLN A 101 20.24 6.92 -4.38
C GLN A 101 19.31 7.89 -5.11
N VAL A 102 18.01 7.60 -5.04
CA VAL A 102 16.92 8.47 -5.48
C VAL A 102 16.03 8.79 -4.28
N TYR A 103 15.73 10.06 -4.09
CA TYR A 103 14.80 10.55 -3.08
C TYR A 103 13.46 10.80 -3.75
N ALA A 104 12.48 9.95 -3.43
CA ALA A 104 11.13 10.02 -3.98
C ALA A 104 10.17 10.70 -2.99
N TYR A 105 9.26 11.51 -3.51
CA TYR A 105 8.25 12.25 -2.74
C TYR A 105 6.89 12.06 -3.42
N GLY A 106 5.89 11.66 -2.65
CA GLY A 106 4.54 11.35 -3.16
C GLY A 106 3.65 10.78 -2.07
N PHE A 107 2.48 10.26 -2.43
CA PHE A 107 1.66 9.49 -1.50
C PHE A 107 2.22 8.07 -1.34
N ASP A 108 1.99 7.45 -0.18
CA ASP A 108 2.51 6.11 0.13
C ASP A 108 2.14 5.08 -0.95
N THR A 109 0.91 5.10 -1.45
CA THR A 109 0.43 4.17 -2.49
C THR A 109 1.20 4.30 -3.80
N ASP A 110 1.54 5.52 -4.19
CA ASP A 110 2.25 5.81 -5.44
C ASP A 110 3.73 5.41 -5.30
N LEU A 111 4.31 5.67 -4.13
CA LEU A 111 5.66 5.26 -3.77
C LEU A 111 5.80 3.74 -3.74
N ASP A 112 4.83 3.03 -3.14
CA ASP A 112 4.79 1.57 -3.09
C ASP A 112 4.67 0.97 -4.50
N THR A 113 3.82 1.56 -5.34
CA THR A 113 3.67 1.15 -6.74
C THR A 113 4.97 1.34 -7.52
N CYS A 114 5.64 2.48 -7.35
CA CYS A 114 6.92 2.75 -8.01
C CYS A 114 8.00 1.76 -7.59
N GLU A 115 8.10 1.44 -6.31
CA GLU A 115 9.08 0.49 -5.78
C GLU A 115 8.81 -0.94 -6.27
N ALA A 116 7.55 -1.37 -6.28
CA ALA A 116 7.15 -2.68 -6.78
C ALA A 116 7.47 -2.82 -8.29
N LEU A 117 7.14 -1.81 -9.09
CA LEU A 117 7.45 -1.78 -10.52
C LEU A 117 8.97 -1.78 -10.75
N TYR A 118 9.71 -0.97 -10.01
CA TYR A 118 11.17 -0.90 -10.11
C TYR A 118 11.82 -2.24 -9.78
N GLY A 119 11.43 -2.88 -8.67
CA GLY A 119 11.93 -4.20 -8.29
C GLY A 119 11.63 -5.28 -9.33
N SER A 120 10.42 -5.27 -9.90
CA SER A 120 10.01 -6.21 -10.95
C SER A 120 10.83 -6.02 -12.24
N LEU A 121 10.96 -4.78 -12.71
CA LEU A 121 11.68 -4.46 -13.94
C LEU A 121 13.19 -4.68 -13.81
N LEU A 122 13.76 -4.46 -12.63
CA LEU A 122 15.17 -4.75 -12.36
C LEU A 122 15.51 -6.22 -12.61
N VAL A 123 14.65 -7.15 -12.22
CA VAL A 123 14.89 -8.59 -12.43
C VAL A 123 14.85 -8.95 -13.91
N GLN A 124 14.07 -8.24 -14.73
CA GLN A 124 13.95 -8.48 -16.16
C GLN A 124 15.11 -7.89 -16.98
N MET A 125 15.85 -6.92 -16.43
CA MET A 125 17.01 -6.29 -17.09
C MET A 125 18.33 -7.04 -16.86
N VAL A 126 18.34 -8.10 -16.03
CA VAL A 126 19.51 -8.95 -15.76
C VAL A 126 19.65 -10.05 -16.81
#